data_AF-A0A1I0FGA5-F1
#
_entry.id   AF-A0A1I0FGA5-F1
#
_cell.length_a   1.000
_cell.length_b   1.000
_cell.length_c   1.000
_cell.angle_alpha   90.00
_cell.angle_beta   90.00
_cell.angle_gamma   90.00
#
_symmetry.space_group_name_H-M   'P 1'
#
loop_
_entity.id
_entity.type
_entity.pdbx_description
1 polymer ?
#
loop_
_entity_poly.entity_id
_entity_poly.type
_entity_poly.pdbx_seq_one_letter_code
_entity_poly.pdbx_strand_id
1 'polypeptide(L)' 'MEKTNLVKLFSGSDKSIVENQVNTFLKALNKEELVEVKFTSGDGTFDVMVHYQKN' A
#
# COMPACT_ATOMS: atom_id res chain seq x y z
N MET A 1 -8.39 -21.14 -9.43
CA MET A 1 -8.91 -19.89 -8.84
C MET A 1 -8.20 -18.75 -9.54
N GLU A 2 -8.93 -17.81 -10.12
CA GLU A 2 -8.33 -16.64 -10.75
C GLU A 2 -7.89 -15.66 -9.67
N LYS A 3 -6.64 -15.18 -9.73
CA LYS A 3 -6.14 -14.14 -8.84
C LYS A 3 -6.55 -12.78 -9.38
N THR A 4 -7.22 -11.97 -8.56
CA THR A 4 -7.55 -10.59 -8.91
C THR A 4 -6.40 -9.66 -8.52
N ASN A 5 -5.93 -8.84 -9.46
CA ASN A 5 -4.93 -7.80 -9.19
C ASN A 5 -5.63 -6.54 -8.67
N LEU A 6 -5.15 -6.03 -7.53
CA LEU A 6 -5.73 -4.90 -6.82
C LEU A 6 -4.66 -3.87 -6.49
N VAL A 7 -5.05 -2.60 -6.47
CA VAL A 7 -4.18 -1.48 -6.10
C VAL A 7 -4.84 -0.67 -4.99
N LYS A 8 -4.05 -0.32 -3.97
CA LYS A 8 -4.46 0.60 -2.91
C LYS A 8 -3.47 1.75 -2.79
N LEU A 9 -3.99 2.97 -2.79
CA LEU A 9 -3.20 4.19 -2.61
C LEU A 9 -3.43 4.73 -1.19
N PHE A 10 -2.34 5.07 -0.52
CA PHE A 10 -2.31 5.81 0.73
C PHE A 10 -1.65 7.15 0.46
N SER A 11 -2.25 8.25 0.90
CA SER A 11 -1.75 9.60 0.66
C SER A 11 -2.02 10.47 1.88
N GLY A 12 -1.08 11.34 2.22
CA GLY A 12 -1.26 12.31 3.30
C GLY A 12 -0.05 13.20 3.51
N SER A 13 -0.25 14.30 4.23
CA SER A 13 0.82 15.26 4.54
C SER A 13 1.63 14.91 5.79
N ASP A 14 1.13 13.98 6.62
CA ASP A 14 1.85 13.45 7.78
C ASP A 14 2.37 12.06 7.45
N LYS A 15 3.70 11.97 7.33
CA LYS A 15 4.42 10.73 7.07
C LYS A 15 4.05 9.62 8.06
N SER A 16 3.98 9.93 9.35
CA SER A 16 3.76 8.92 10.41
C SER A 16 2.37 8.30 10.29
N ILE A 17 1.38 9.11 9.90
CA ILE A 17 0.01 8.63 9.65
C ILE A 17 -0.02 7.71 8.43
N VAL A 18 0.61 8.12 7.33
CA VAL A 18 0.67 7.32 6.10
C VAL A 18 1.39 6.00 6.34
N GLU A 19 2.53 6.01 7.02
CA GLU A 19 3.28 4.80 7.39
C GLU A 19 2.44 3.86 8.26
N ASN A 20 1.72 4.37 9.26
CA ASN A 20 0.87 3.56 10.11
C ASN A 20 -0.28 2.90 9.34
N GLN A 21 -0.89 3.61 8.39
CA GLN A 21 -1.95 3.07 7.54
C GLN A 21 -1.43 1.98 6.61
N VAL A 22 -0.29 2.21 5.95
CA VAL A 22 0.37 1.24 5.07
C VAL A 22 0.76 -0.01 5.87
N ASN A 23 1.40 0.15 7.02
CA ASN A 23 1.83 -0.97 7.86
C ASN A 23 0.65 -1.79 8.37
N THR A 24 -0.44 -1.14 8.78
CA THR A 24 -1.68 -1.82 9.17
C THR A 24 -2.24 -2.65 8.02
N PHE A 25 -2.24 -2.10 6.81
CA PHE A 25 -2.72 -2.81 5.63
C PHE A 25 -1.82 -3.99 5.25
N LEU A 26 -0.51 -3.80 5.22
CA LEU A 26 0.45 -4.85 4.88
C LEU A 26 0.42 -6.02 5.87
N LYS A 27 0.17 -5.76 7.16
CA LYS A 27 0.00 -6.82 8.18
C LYS A 27 -1.22 -7.70 7.96
N ALA A 28 -2.23 -7.21 7.25
CA ALA A 28 -3.44 -7.95 6.92
C ALA A 28 -3.33 -8.75 5.61
N LEU A 29 -2.24 -8.57 4.85
CA LEU A 29 -1.97 -9.31 3.62
C LEU A 29 -1.10 -10.54 3.92
N ASN A 30 -1.38 -11.64 3.24
CA ASN A 30 -0.48 -12.77 3.21
C ASN A 30 0.76 -12.42 2.37
N LYS A 31 1.93 -12.99 2.70
CA LYS A 31 3.18 -12.70 1.97
C LYS A 31 3.08 -12.98 0.46
N GLU A 32 2.28 -13.97 0.07
CA GLU A 32 2.08 -14.35 -1.34
C GLU A 32 1.09 -13.44 -2.09
N GLU A 33 0.36 -12.59 -1.36
CA GLU A 33 -0.59 -11.62 -1.93
C GLU A 33 0.10 -10.31 -2.30
N LEU A 34 1.24 -9.97 -1.67
CA LEU A 34 1.94 -8.72 -1.96
C LEU A 34 2.75 -8.84 -3.26
N VAL A 35 2.46 -7.96 -4.22
CA VAL A 35 3.19 -7.89 -5.50
C VAL A 35 4.25 -6.81 -5.44
N GLU A 36 3.85 -5.58 -5.10
CA GLU A 36 4.76 -4.43 -5.15
C GLU A 36 4.29 -3.32 -4.19
N VAL A 37 5.25 -2.57 -3.66
CA VAL A 37 4.99 -1.30 -2.94
C VAL A 37 5.85 -0.21 -3.58
N LYS A 38 5.21 0.88 -4.03
CA LYS A 38 5.90 2.08 -4.52
C LYS A 38 5.65 3.24 -3.58
N PHE A 39 6.71 3.99 -3.28
CA PHE A 39 6.66 5.20 -2.48
C PHE A 39 7.01 6.40 -3.35
N THR A 40 6.27 7.48 -3.21
CA THR A 40 6.60 8.79 -3.77
C THR A 40 6.27 9.87 -2.76
N SER A 41 6.98 10.99 -2.84
CA SER A 41 6.73 12.17 -2.01
C SER A 41 6.97 13.41 -2.84
N GLY A 42 6.08 14.39 -2.74
CA GLY A 42 6.16 15.67 -3.45
C GLY A 42 5.24 16.68 -2.79
N ASP A 43 5.54 17.99 -2.90
CA ASP A 43 4.66 19.08 -2.43
C ASP A 43 4.08 18.90 -1.01
N GLY A 44 4.87 18.34 -0.09
CA GLY A 44 4.46 18.12 1.31
C GLY A 44 3.52 16.92 1.53
N THR A 45 3.34 16.06 0.52
CA THR A 45 2.60 14.79 0.62
C THR A 45 3.53 13.58 0.57
N PHE A 46 3.05 12.50 1.18
CA PHE A 46 3.63 11.18 1.19
C PHE A 46 2.61 10.22 0.60
N ASP A 47 2.98 9.57 -0.48
CA ASP A 47 2.10 8.71 -1.27
C ASP A 47 2.70 7.30 -1.36
N VAL A 48 1.89 6.30 -1.04
CA VAL A 48 2.27 4.88 -1.10
C VAL A 48 1.24 4.11 -1.87
N MET A 49 1.68 3.47 -2.96
CA MET A 49 0.87 2.55 -3.73
C MET A 49 1.23 1.12 -3.36
N VAL A 50 0.24 0.31 -2.99
CA VAL A 50 0.39 -1.12 -2.74
C VAL A 50 -0.37 -1.89 -3.82
N HIS A 51 0.35 -2.68 -4.62
CA HIS A 51 -0.20 -3.64 -5.56
C HIS A 51 -0.20 -5.02 -4.91
N TYR A 52 -1.36 -5.66 -4.88
CA TYR A 52 -1.56 -6.97 -4.26
C TYR A 52 -2.54 -7.83 -5.07
N GLN A 53 -2.56 -9.12 -4.78
CA GLN A 53 -3.44 -10.12 -5.39
C GLN A 53 -4.33 -10.76 -4.34
N LYS A 54 -5.58 -11.06 -4.69
CA LYS A 54 -6.48 -11.88 -3.86
C LYS A 54 -7.17 -12.96 -4.68
N ASN A 55 -7.41 -14.10 -4.02
CA ASN A 55 -8.21 -15.20 -4.54
C ASN A 55 -9.70 -14.95 -4.32
#